data_AF-A0AAU5NUG4-F1
#
_entry.id   AF-A0AAU5NUG4-F1
#
_cell.length_a   1.000
_cell.length_b   1.000
_cell.length_c   1.000
_cell.angle_alpha   90.00
_cell.angle_beta   90.00
_cell.angle_gamma   90.00
#
_symmetry.space_group_name_H-M   'P 1'
#
loop_
_entity.id
_entity.type
_entity.pdbx_description
1 polymer ?
#
loop_
_entity_poly.entity_id
_entity_poly.type
_entity_poly.pdbx_seq_one_letter_code
_entity_poly.pdbx_strand_id
1 'polypeptide(L)'
;MRVWHAMWLERIDRQIAYVQKRQAEEERRRRNRPRPPDWVVELSRATGQPLQVHDGACGMKGKRHREVSRDEARRLLTTDAVPACPFCHPDTQLRIIGGLAARRNRPGRVSNEHSTAPAIVLNRRLVMTA
;
A
#
# COMPACT_ATOMS: atom_id res chain seq x y z
N MET A 1 -17.64 -46.57 31.18
CA MET A 1 -17.51 -46.12 29.76
C MET A 1 -18.47 -45.01 29.33
N ARG A 2 -19.71 -44.90 29.83
CA ARG A 2 -20.69 -43.90 29.34
C ARG A 2 -20.34 -42.43 29.65
N VAL A 3 -19.77 -42.14 30.82
CA VAL A 3 -19.43 -40.77 31.28
C VAL A 3 -18.37 -40.12 30.39
N TRP A 4 -17.36 -40.88 29.99
CA TRP A 4 -16.28 -40.36 29.15
C TRP A 4 -16.75 -40.02 27.72
N HIS A 5 -17.67 -40.82 27.17
CA HIS A 5 -18.30 -40.51 25.88
C HIS A 5 -19.12 -39.23 25.94
N ALA A 6 -19.92 -39.04 26.99
CA ALA A 6 -20.72 -37.82 27.17
C ALA A 6 -19.83 -36.57 27.23
N MET A 7 -18.74 -36.62 27.99
CA MET A 7 -17.76 -35.51 28.07
C MET A 7 -17.12 -35.19 26.71
N TRP A 8 -16.79 -36.22 25.92
CA TRP A 8 -16.20 -36.03 24.60
C TRP A 8 -17.17 -35.44 23.58
N LEU A 9 -18.42 -35.92 23.57
CA LEU A 9 -19.47 -35.36 22.73
C LEU A 9 -19.68 -33.88 23.05
N GLU A 10 -19.79 -33.54 24.34
CA GLU A 10 -19.96 -32.14 24.74
C GLU A 10 -18.79 -31.26 24.29
N ARG A 11 -17.56 -31.77 24.34
CA ARG A 11 -16.38 -31.05 23.85
C ARG A 11 -16.43 -30.83 22.33
N ILE A 12 -16.83 -31.85 21.58
CA ILE A 12 -16.99 -31.78 20.12
C ILE A 12 -18.09 -30.77 19.78
N ASP A 13 -19.24 -30.84 20.45
CA ASP A 13 -20.38 -29.95 20.23
C ASP A 13 -20.01 -28.48 20.50
N ARG A 14 -19.29 -28.22 21.60
CA ARG A 14 -18.77 -26.87 21.88
C ARG A 14 -17.84 -26.37 20.76
N GLN A 15 -16.98 -27.24 20.23
CA GLN A 15 -16.08 -26.87 19.14
C GLN A 15 -16.83 -26.60 17.83
N ILE A 16 -17.83 -27.43 17.52
CA ILE A 16 -18.71 -27.25 16.36
C ILE A 16 -19.43 -25.90 16.49
N ALA A 17 -20.05 -25.62 17.63
CA ALA A 17 -20.75 -24.37 17.87
C ALA A 17 -19.83 -23.14 17.74
N TYR A 18 -18.59 -23.25 18.25
CA TYR A 18 -17.59 -22.19 18.10
C TYR A 18 -17.26 -21.93 16.62
N VAL A 19 -16.98 -22.98 15.85
CA VAL A 19 -16.65 -22.84 14.41
C VAL A 19 -17.84 -22.29 13.63
N GLN A 20 -19.05 -22.81 13.87
CA GLN A 20 -20.27 -22.33 13.22
C GLN A 20 -20.52 -20.84 13.50
N LYS A 21 -20.33 -20.40 14.75
CA LYS A 21 -20.44 -18.97 15.10
C LYS A 21 -19.44 -18.12 14.32
N ARG A 22 -18.19 -18.57 14.22
CA ARG A 22 -17.14 -17.84 13.47
C ARG A 22 -17.46 -17.76 11.98
N GLN A 23 -17.97 -18.83 11.38
CA GLN A 23 -18.42 -18.84 9.99
C GLN A 23 -19.60 -17.90 9.74
N ALA A 24 -20.59 -17.87 10.65
CA ALA A 24 -21.71 -16.94 10.55
C ALA A 24 -21.27 -15.47 10.69
N GLU A 25 -20.32 -15.16 11.57
CA GLU A 25 -19.70 -13.83 11.68
C GLU A 25 -18.91 -13.46 10.40
N GLU A 26 -18.09 -14.40 9.92
CA GLU A 26 -17.63 -14.59 8.54
C GLU A 26 -18.52 -13.98 7.48
N GLU A 27 -19.61 -14.71 7.26
CA GLU A 27 -20.57 -14.47 6.22
C GLU A 27 -21.30 -13.14 6.44
N ARG A 28 -21.67 -12.82 7.69
CA ARG A 28 -22.26 -11.52 8.02
C ARG A 28 -21.34 -10.37 7.65
N ARG A 29 -20.04 -10.47 7.94
CA ARG A 29 -19.04 -9.46 7.56
C ARG A 29 -18.90 -9.34 6.05
N ARG A 30 -18.95 -10.46 5.31
CA ARG A 30 -18.89 -10.45 3.84
C ARG A 30 -20.12 -9.81 3.22
N ARG A 31 -21.32 -10.18 3.67
CA ARG A 31 -22.60 -9.64 3.20
C ARG A 31 -22.77 -8.16 3.54
N ASN A 32 -22.37 -7.75 4.74
CA ASN A 32 -22.51 -6.37 5.22
C ASN A 32 -21.26 -5.53 4.96
N ARG A 33 -20.31 -6.01 4.14
CA ARG A 33 -19.13 -5.22 3.82
C ARG A 33 -19.59 -4.01 3.01
N PRO A 34 -19.34 -2.77 3.46
CA PRO A 34 -19.62 -1.62 2.61
C PRO A 34 -18.87 -1.78 1.31
N ARG A 35 -19.52 -1.43 0.20
CA ARG A 35 -18.86 -1.42 -1.11
C ARG A 35 -17.62 -0.53 -0.97
N PRO A 36 -16.44 -0.99 -1.40
CA PRO A 36 -15.26 -0.14 -1.38
C PRO A 36 -15.57 1.15 -2.14
N PRO A 37 -15.02 2.29 -1.68
CA PRO A 37 -15.16 3.55 -2.41
C PRO A 37 -14.69 3.33 -3.86
N ASP A 38 -15.29 4.01 -4.82
CA ASP A 38 -14.87 3.82 -6.22
C ASP A 38 -13.43 4.34 -6.43
N TRP A 39 -13.02 5.37 -5.70
CA TRP A 39 -11.70 6.01 -5.84
C TRP A 39 -11.07 6.37 -4.51
N VAL A 40 -9.75 6.22 -4.43
CA VAL A 40 -8.97 6.63 -3.25
C VAL A 40 -7.70 7.35 -3.67
N VAL A 41 -7.26 8.29 -2.85
CA VAL A 41 -5.96 8.94 -2.97
C VAL A 41 -5.06 8.46 -1.84
N GLU A 42 -3.89 7.94 -2.21
CA GLU A 42 -2.84 7.59 -1.26
C GLU A 42 -2.13 8.84 -0.76
N LEU A 43 -1.86 8.90 0.54
CA LEU A 43 -1.24 10.04 1.19
C LEU A 43 0.15 9.67 1.70
N SER A 44 1.12 10.56 1.45
CA SER A 44 2.46 10.43 2.01
C SER A 44 2.41 10.33 3.53
N ARG A 45 3.12 9.35 4.10
CA ARG A 45 3.22 9.21 5.56
C ARG A 45 3.95 10.36 6.22
N ALA A 46 4.90 10.98 5.51
CA ALA A 46 5.75 12.04 6.02
C ALA A 46 5.11 13.42 5.88
N THR A 47 4.49 13.71 4.74
CA THR A 47 4.00 15.06 4.41
C THR A 47 2.48 15.18 4.39
N GLY A 48 1.75 14.06 4.37
CA GLY A 48 0.29 14.05 4.20
C GLY A 48 -0.20 14.43 2.81
N GLN A 49 0.72 14.73 1.89
CA GLN A 49 0.39 15.14 0.52
C GLN A 49 -0.11 13.96 -0.33
N PRO A 50 -1.01 14.20 -1.30
CA PRO A 50 -1.40 13.23 -2.31
C PRO A 50 -0.19 12.64 -3.03
N LEU A 51 -0.06 11.31 -2.99
CA LEU A 51 1.04 10.58 -3.61
C LEU A 51 0.60 9.91 -4.91
N GLN A 52 -0.56 9.25 -4.92
CA GLN A 52 -1.02 8.47 -6.05
C GLN A 52 -2.54 8.24 -5.97
N VAL A 53 -3.23 8.30 -7.11
CA VAL A 53 -4.65 7.96 -7.22
C VAL A 53 -4.80 6.47 -7.54
N HIS A 54 -5.78 5.81 -6.92
CA HIS A 54 -6.10 4.39 -7.12
C HIS A 54 -7.61 4.19 -7.29
N ASP A 55 -7.98 3.08 -7.93
CA ASP A 55 -9.30 2.47 -7.73
C ASP A 55 -9.42 2.01 -6.26
N GLY A 56 -10.59 2.16 -5.64
CA GLY A 56 -10.70 1.86 -4.21
C GLY A 56 -10.62 0.38 -3.84
N ALA A 57 -10.77 -0.54 -4.80
CA ALA A 57 -10.50 -1.97 -4.60
C ALA A 57 -9.03 -2.36 -4.88
N CYS A 58 -8.18 -1.43 -5.34
CA CYS A 58 -6.76 -1.70 -5.61
C CYS A 58 -6.03 -2.27 -4.39
N GLY A 59 -5.36 -3.41 -4.54
CA GLY A 59 -4.57 -4.06 -3.49
C GLY A 59 -3.18 -3.42 -3.27
N MET A 60 -2.72 -2.60 -4.22
CA MET A 60 -1.42 -1.93 -4.17
C MET A 60 -1.45 -0.56 -3.49
N LYS A 61 -2.62 -0.11 -3.03
CA LYS A 61 -2.74 1.18 -2.32
C LYS A 61 -2.05 1.15 -0.97
N GLY A 62 -1.42 2.26 -0.60
CA GLY A 62 -0.84 2.45 0.72
C GLY A 62 -1.85 2.38 1.86
N LYS A 63 -1.35 2.12 3.08
CA LYS A 63 -2.17 2.06 4.31
C LYS A 63 -2.86 3.38 4.63
N ARG A 64 -2.24 4.52 4.28
CA ARG A 64 -2.84 5.85 4.44
C ARG A 64 -3.44 6.29 3.13
N HIS A 65 -4.75 6.25 3.06
CA HIS A 65 -5.51 6.74 1.92
C HIS A 65 -6.78 7.43 2.40
N ARG A 66 -7.33 8.28 1.53
CA ARG A 66 -8.62 8.93 1.71
C ARG A 66 -9.54 8.59 0.55
N GLU A 67 -10.81 8.37 0.84
CA GLU A 67 -11.85 8.20 -0.18
C GLU A 67 -12.10 9.53 -0.88
N VAL A 68 -12.20 9.49 -2.21
CA VAL A 68 -12.44 10.68 -3.03
C VAL A 68 -13.57 10.42 -3.99
N SER A 69 -14.30 11.49 -4.35
CA SER A 69 -15.32 11.38 -5.37
C SER A 69 -14.69 11.17 -6.74
N ARG A 70 -15.50 10.74 -7.71
CA ARG A 70 -15.06 10.59 -9.11
C ARG A 70 -14.50 11.89 -9.66
N ASP A 71 -15.15 13.03 -9.40
CA ASP A 71 -14.73 14.34 -9.92
C ASP A 71 -13.46 14.83 -9.22
N GLU A 72 -13.33 14.56 -7.92
CA GLU A 72 -12.10 14.85 -7.18
C GLU A 72 -10.93 14.01 -7.70
N ALA A 73 -11.14 12.72 -7.98
CA ALA A 73 -10.11 11.87 -8.59
C ALA A 73 -9.68 12.40 -9.97
N ARG A 74 -10.63 12.89 -10.79
CA ARG A 74 -10.30 13.55 -12.06
C ARG A 74 -9.44 14.79 -11.84
N ARG A 75 -9.84 15.68 -10.92
CA ARG A 75 -9.07 16.91 -10.61
C ARG A 75 -7.66 16.60 -10.11
N LEU A 76 -7.51 15.59 -9.25
CA LEU A 76 -6.20 15.16 -8.77
C LEU A 76 -5.28 14.71 -9.92
N LEU A 77 -5.83 13.96 -10.88
CA LEU A 77 -5.08 13.45 -12.04
C LEU A 77 -4.78 14.53 -13.08
N THR A 78 -5.68 15.51 -13.27
CA THR A 78 -5.53 16.51 -14.35
C THR A 78 -4.92 17.83 -13.88
N THR A 79 -5.37 18.34 -12.73
CA THR A 79 -5.03 19.68 -12.23
C THR A 79 -3.87 19.62 -11.25
N ASP A 80 -3.93 18.72 -10.28
CA ASP A 80 -2.91 18.60 -9.24
C ASP A 80 -1.73 17.69 -9.67
N ALA A 81 -1.79 17.14 -10.88
CA ALA A 81 -0.79 16.27 -11.49
C ALA A 81 -0.35 15.09 -10.60
N VAL A 82 -1.24 14.61 -9.74
CA VAL A 82 -1.00 13.42 -8.91
C VAL A 82 -0.94 12.21 -9.83
N PRO A 83 0.09 11.34 -9.74
CA PRO A 83 0.22 10.22 -10.64
C PRO A 83 -0.90 9.19 -10.45
N ALA A 84 -1.30 8.57 -11.54
CA ALA A 84 -2.18 7.40 -11.54
C ALA A 84 -1.40 6.15 -11.12
N CYS A 85 -2.04 5.25 -10.38
CA CYS A 85 -1.46 3.94 -10.10
C CYS A 85 -1.32 3.11 -11.39
N PRO A 86 -0.12 2.60 -11.69
CA PRO A 86 0.14 1.86 -12.93
C PRO A 86 -0.46 0.45 -12.93
N PHE A 87 -1.04 -0.01 -11.82
CA PHE A 87 -1.66 -1.34 -11.73
C PHE A 87 -3.16 -1.30 -11.98
N CYS A 88 -3.87 -0.31 -11.42
CA CYS A 88 -5.31 -0.18 -11.60
C CYS A 88 -5.70 0.82 -12.70
N HIS A 89 -4.77 1.63 -13.21
CA HIS A 89 -4.99 2.61 -14.29
C HIS A 89 -6.27 3.46 -14.12
N PRO A 90 -6.39 4.20 -13.00
CA PRO A 90 -7.60 4.97 -12.71
C PRO A 90 -7.87 6.07 -13.76
N ASP A 91 -6.83 6.62 -14.37
CA ASP A 91 -6.90 7.55 -15.50
C ASP A 91 -7.65 6.98 -16.70
N THR A 92 -7.38 5.71 -17.03
CA THR A 92 -8.02 4.98 -18.12
C THR A 92 -9.48 4.65 -17.77
N GLN A 93 -9.73 4.19 -16.55
CA GLN A 93 -11.10 3.92 -16.07
C GLN A 93 -11.96 5.19 -16.00
N LEU A 94 -11.34 6.32 -15.66
CA LEU A 94 -11.97 7.63 -15.71
C LEU A 94 -12.06 8.19 -17.14
N ARG A 95 -11.53 7.52 -18.17
CA ARG A 95 -11.56 7.96 -19.57
C ARG A 95 -11.00 9.38 -19.74
N ILE A 96 -9.86 9.64 -19.11
CA ILE A 96 -9.15 10.91 -19.29
C ILE A 96 -8.29 10.77 -20.55
N ILE A 97 -8.69 11.45 -21.63
CA ILE A 97 -8.01 11.39 -22.93
C ILE A 97 -7.27 12.72 -23.16
N GLY A 98 -5.94 12.68 -23.21
CA GLY A 98 -5.06 13.77 -23.68
C GLY A 98 -4.96 14.99 -22.73
N GLY A 99 -3.79 15.53 -22.41
CA GLY A 99 -2.43 15.32 -22.91
C GLY A 99 -1.39 15.43 -21.79
N LEU A 100 -0.26 14.75 -21.99
CA LEU A 100 0.84 14.50 -21.03
C LEU A 100 0.68 13.35 -20.03
N ALA A 101 -0.28 12.44 -20.21
CA ALA A 101 -0.42 11.21 -19.40
C ALA A 101 0.69 10.14 -19.62
N ALA A 102 1.81 10.47 -20.27
CA ALA A 102 2.77 9.46 -20.74
C ALA A 102 4.25 9.85 -20.62
N ARG A 103 4.68 10.56 -19.57
CA ARG A 103 6.04 10.30 -19.08
C ARG A 103 5.97 9.03 -18.24
N ARG A 104 5.99 7.91 -18.97
CA ARG A 104 6.26 6.55 -18.51
C ARG A 104 6.96 6.61 -17.16
N ASN A 105 6.28 6.09 -16.14
CA ASN A 105 6.82 5.83 -14.82
C ASN A 105 8.01 4.86 -14.99
N ARG A 106 9.16 5.39 -15.40
CA ARG A 106 10.45 4.69 -15.43
C ARG A 106 10.90 4.73 -13.98
N PRO A 107 10.96 3.58 -13.27
CA PRO A 107 11.52 3.57 -11.93
C PRO A 107 12.93 4.14 -12.02
N GLY A 108 13.16 5.28 -11.37
CA GLY A 108 14.46 5.92 -11.33
C GLY A 108 15.48 4.91 -10.82
N ARG A 109 16.50 4.62 -11.63
CA ARG A 109 17.71 3.93 -11.22
C ARG A 109 18.29 4.73 -10.05
N VAL A 110 18.17 4.23 -8.84
CA VAL A 110 18.95 4.73 -7.69
C VAL A 110 20.41 4.36 -7.95
N SER A 111 21.19 5.31 -8.44
CA SER A 111 22.65 5.22 -8.43
C SER A 111 23.08 5.25 -6.96
N ASN A 112 23.42 4.09 -6.43
CA ASN A 112 23.96 3.95 -5.09
C ASN A 112 25.46 4.25 -5.17
N GLU A 113 25.82 5.54 -5.15
CA GLU A 113 27.21 5.99 -5.02
C GLU A 113 27.47 6.26 -3.54
N HIS A 114 27.83 5.20 -2.80
CA HIS A 114 28.42 5.35 -1.47
C HIS A 114 29.65 4.45 -1.34
N SER A 115 30.75 5.08 -0.91
CA SER A 115 32.00 4.52 -0.40
C SER A 115 33.05 4.22 -1.49
N THR A 116 34.22 4.87 -1.50
CA THR A 116 35.16 4.92 -0.37
C THR A 116 36.04 6.18 -0.31
N ALA A 117 36.46 6.47 0.93
CA ALA A 117 37.17 7.66 1.44
C ALA A 117 38.50 8.05 0.74
N PRO A 118 38.95 9.32 0.89
CA PRO A 118 40.28 9.74 0.44
C PRO A 118 41.38 9.18 1.36
N ALA A 119 42.42 8.62 0.74
CA ALA A 119 43.66 8.27 1.41
C ALA A 119 44.38 9.54 1.89
N ILE A 120 44.39 9.77 3.21
CA ILE A 120 45.32 10.72 3.82
C ILE A 120 46.68 10.03 3.88
N VAL A 121 47.57 10.43 2.96
CA VAL A 121 48.99 10.09 2.99
C VAL A 121 49.64 10.86 4.15
N LEU A 122 50.15 10.13 5.15
CA LEU A 122 51.05 10.70 6.15
C LEU A 122 52.35 11.15 5.47
N ASN A 123 52.58 12.46 5.44
CA ASN A 123 53.80 13.05 4.93
C ASN A 123 54.85 13.14 6.06
N ARG A 124 55.81 12.21 6.08
CA ARG A 124 56.97 12.25 6.99
C ARG A 124 58.10 13.03 6.31
N ARG A 125 58.16 14.35 6.53
CA ARG A 125 59.34 15.15 6.19
C ARG A 125 60.48 14.82 7.16
N LEU A 126 61.59 14.33 6.61
CA LEU A 126 62.91 14.54 7.20
C LEU A 126 63.18 16.04 7.28
N VAL A 127 63.64 16.51 8.44
CA VAL A 127 64.47 17.71 8.53
C VAL A 127 65.74 17.28 9.25
N MET A 128 66.84 17.25 8.48
CA MET A 128 68.20 17.29 9.00
C MET A 128 68.47 18.72 9.47
N THR A 129 68.96 18.87 10.71
CA THR A 129 69.66 20.06 11.17
C THR A 129 70.83 19.64 12.04
N ALA A 130 72.01 20.10 11.62
CA ALA A 130 73.33 20.13 12.27
C ALA A 130 74.03 18.80 12.56
#